data_AF-A0A949EE20-F1
#
_entry.id   AF-A0A949EE20-F1
#
_cell.length_a   1.000
_cell.length_b   1.000
_cell.length_c   1.000
_cell.angle_alpha   90.00
_cell.angle_beta   90.00
_cell.angle_gamma   90.00
#
_symmetry.space_group_name_H-M   'P 1'
#
loop_
_entity.id
_entity.type
_entity.pdbx_description
1 polymer ?
#
loop_
_entity_poly.entity_id
_entity_poly.type
_entity_poly.pdbx_seq_one_letter_code
_entity_poly.pdbx_strand_id
1 'polypeptide(L)'
;MKKKICAGALAVVGLAIPSLGLGAFGDIPCSSCHGWNDCTSPKGECGSCHALPPATGAHLAHFGGVNQPVTYGDLRLTADFSGGQAATVNMIGCGNCHPLDSASHGNGVWGDIELANPAAPAGSIKAANSGASHDPATGTCSNVYCHSANSWTTDGDVPMPWPAGTLPDNIVTTRIYKDVQWNSGTTLNCNGCHGNSPKTNAVENSGGSGDSHYWIDDYGYEDLHVWNHGFEAIGCRTCHYDTVRQPSTTGIGTDGLRFYNDVALFDKAKHVNGSVDVVFDTVNGFTYNASSVITYDLAGSSYDPATKTCTNVGCHNGGSKAEDTVIWGTPYRWWVDQECDRCHQFYGTP
;
A
#
# COMPACT_ATOMS: atom_id res chain seq x y z
N MET A 1 -35.76 -26.68 49.42
CA MET A 1 -34.37 -27.15 49.21
C MET A 1 -34.39 -28.38 48.33
N LYS A 2 -33.62 -28.35 47.23
CA LYS A 2 -33.11 -29.43 46.38
C LYS A 2 -34.05 -30.61 46.02
N LYS A 3 -34.68 -30.52 44.84
CA LYS A 3 -35.04 -31.70 44.03
C LYS A 3 -33.77 -32.20 43.31
N LYS A 4 -33.40 -33.47 43.52
CA LYS A 4 -32.52 -34.24 42.65
C LYS A 4 -33.40 -35.12 41.77
N ILE A 5 -33.32 -34.94 40.46
CA ILE A 5 -33.58 -36.02 39.48
C ILE A 5 -32.47 -35.92 38.45
N CYS A 6 -31.66 -36.98 38.36
CA CYS A 6 -30.59 -37.15 37.40
C CYS A 6 -31.11 -37.87 36.15
N ALA A 7 -30.56 -37.46 35.01
CA ALA A 7 -30.24 -38.24 33.82
C ALA A 7 -31.32 -39.19 33.25
N GLY A 8 -32.04 -38.70 32.25
CA GLY A 8 -32.57 -39.53 31.17
C GLY A 8 -31.82 -39.19 29.89
N ALA A 9 -30.95 -40.10 29.44
CA ALA A 9 -30.40 -40.06 28.09
C ALA A 9 -31.53 -40.29 27.10
N LEU A 10 -31.86 -39.29 26.29
CA LEU A 10 -32.71 -39.47 25.11
C LEU A 10 -31.82 -39.40 23.87
N ALA A 11 -31.57 -40.58 23.30
CA ALA A 11 -31.15 -40.71 21.92
C ALA A 11 -32.32 -40.22 21.03
N VAL A 12 -32.05 -39.21 20.21
CA VAL A 12 -32.89 -38.81 19.07
C VAL A 12 -31.99 -38.98 17.86
N VAL A 13 -32.03 -40.16 17.23
CA VAL A 13 -32.72 -40.39 15.95
C VAL A 13 -32.29 -39.35 14.91
N GLY A 14 -31.51 -39.83 13.94
CA GLY A 14 -31.12 -39.05 12.78
C GLY A 14 -32.33 -38.54 12.02
N LEU A 15 -32.62 -37.25 12.20
CA LEU A 15 -33.14 -36.44 11.11
C LEU A 15 -31.93 -35.94 10.33
N ALA A 16 -31.78 -36.42 9.10
CA ALA A 16 -31.08 -35.64 8.09
C ALA A 16 -31.84 -34.32 7.93
N ILE A 17 -31.29 -33.25 8.48
CA ILE A 17 -31.71 -31.90 8.11
C ILE A 17 -31.31 -31.78 6.63
N PRO A 18 -32.26 -31.59 5.69
CA PRO A 18 -31.88 -31.28 4.32
C PRO A 18 -31.01 -30.03 4.41
N SER A 19 -29.81 -30.08 3.82
CA SER A 19 -29.06 -28.86 3.56
C SER A 19 -29.98 -27.95 2.75
N LEU A 20 -30.63 -27.00 3.42
CA LEU A 20 -31.32 -25.92 2.75
C LEU A 20 -30.26 -25.25 1.91
N GLY A 21 -30.40 -25.39 0.60
CA GLY A 21 -29.44 -24.87 -0.35
C GLY A 21 -29.17 -23.40 -0.06
N LEU A 22 -27.92 -23.00 -0.32
CA LEU A 22 -27.37 -21.64 -0.27
C LEU A 22 -28.11 -20.59 -1.14
N GLY A 23 -29.36 -20.82 -1.54
CA GLY A 23 -30.15 -19.97 -2.43
C GLY A 23 -31.48 -19.47 -1.86
N ALA A 24 -31.80 -19.69 -0.58
CA ALA A 24 -33.14 -19.39 -0.04
C ALA A 24 -33.27 -18.13 0.84
N PHE A 25 -32.18 -17.40 1.13
CA PHE A 25 -32.21 -16.23 2.02
C PHE A 25 -31.80 -14.91 1.37
N GLY A 26 -31.46 -14.91 0.07
CA GLY A 26 -30.91 -13.73 -0.63
C GLY A 26 -31.81 -12.49 -0.63
N ASP A 27 -33.13 -12.67 -0.47
CA ASP A 27 -34.11 -11.58 -0.65
C ASP A 27 -35.10 -11.43 0.53
N ILE A 28 -34.86 -12.06 1.67
CA ILE A 28 -35.80 -11.97 2.81
C ILE A 28 -35.42 -10.75 3.67
N PRO A 29 -36.23 -9.67 3.71
CA PRO A 29 -35.91 -8.51 4.54
C PRO A 29 -35.95 -8.90 6.02
N CYS A 30 -35.09 -8.30 6.84
CA CYS A 30 -34.97 -8.60 8.28
C CYS A 30 -36.31 -8.56 9.02
N SER A 31 -37.22 -7.67 8.56
CA SER A 31 -38.61 -7.53 9.02
C SER A 31 -39.46 -8.80 8.91
N SER A 32 -39.07 -9.74 8.06
CA SER A 32 -39.76 -11.03 7.87
C SER A 32 -39.40 -12.05 8.94
N CYS A 33 -38.26 -11.88 9.63
CA CYS A 33 -37.79 -12.77 10.69
C CYS A 33 -37.84 -12.09 12.07
N HIS A 34 -37.72 -10.76 12.11
CA HIS A 34 -37.83 -9.95 13.32
C HIS A 34 -39.12 -9.14 13.25
N GLY A 35 -40.10 -9.49 14.09
CA GLY A 35 -41.40 -8.80 14.17
C GLY A 35 -41.31 -7.35 14.66
N TRP A 36 -40.12 -6.89 15.00
CA TRP A 36 -39.77 -5.51 15.32
C TRP A 36 -38.66 -5.14 14.33
N ASN A 37 -38.85 -4.05 13.57
CA ASN A 37 -37.84 -3.46 12.68
C ASN A 37 -36.65 -2.87 13.44
N ASP A 38 -36.35 -3.39 14.63
CA ASP A 38 -35.25 -2.96 15.46
C ASP A 38 -34.00 -3.77 15.05
N CYS A 39 -33.45 -3.44 13.88
CA CYS A 39 -32.08 -3.82 13.52
C CYS A 39 -31.03 -3.24 14.52
N THR A 40 -31.49 -2.58 15.58
CA THR A 40 -30.77 -2.19 16.78
C THR A 40 -30.51 -3.32 17.77
N SER A 41 -31.06 -4.53 17.58
CA SER A 41 -30.69 -5.67 18.42
C SER A 41 -29.20 -5.97 18.25
N PRO A 42 -28.36 -5.69 19.26
CA PRO A 42 -26.95 -5.93 19.16
C PRO A 42 -26.73 -7.44 19.32
N LYS A 43 -25.75 -8.01 18.61
CA LYS A 43 -25.12 -9.35 18.85
C LYS A 43 -25.42 -10.47 17.86
N GLY A 44 -26.00 -10.20 16.70
CA GLY A 44 -25.73 -11.06 15.56
C GLY A 44 -24.38 -10.69 14.98
N GLU A 45 -23.33 -11.48 15.21
CA GLU A 45 -22.21 -11.50 14.25
C GLU A 45 -22.87 -11.65 12.88
N CYS A 46 -22.57 -10.81 11.89
CA CYS A 46 -23.29 -10.85 10.60
C CYS A 46 -23.25 -12.26 9.94
N GLY A 47 -22.35 -13.12 10.43
CA GLY A 47 -22.16 -14.54 10.10
C GLY A 47 -23.34 -15.43 10.48
N SER A 48 -24.22 -14.95 11.35
CA SER A 48 -25.39 -15.67 11.83
C SER A 48 -26.49 -15.81 10.79
N CYS A 49 -26.52 -14.92 9.78
CA CYS A 49 -27.52 -14.92 8.72
C CYS A 49 -26.91 -15.17 7.33
N HIS A 50 -25.68 -14.72 7.08
CA HIS A 50 -24.98 -14.89 5.80
C HIS A 50 -23.48 -15.14 6.00
N ALA A 51 -22.77 -15.62 4.98
CA ALA A 51 -21.31 -15.77 5.05
C ALA A 51 -20.62 -14.42 5.35
N LEU A 52 -19.60 -14.43 6.21
CA LEU A 52 -18.95 -13.22 6.72
C LEU A 52 -17.41 -13.26 6.62
N PRO A 53 -16.84 -12.44 5.74
CA PRO A 53 -17.43 -12.02 4.47
C PRO A 53 -17.54 -13.22 3.51
N PRO A 54 -18.33 -13.15 2.41
CA PRO A 54 -18.28 -14.16 1.36
C PRO A 54 -16.85 -14.38 0.87
N ALA A 55 -16.41 -15.63 0.68
CA ALA A 55 -15.04 -15.93 0.25
C ALA A 55 -14.82 -15.73 -1.27
N THR A 56 -15.34 -14.63 -1.82
CA THR A 56 -15.34 -14.32 -3.26
C THR A 56 -15.06 -12.85 -3.52
N GLY A 57 -14.58 -12.53 -4.73
CA GLY A 57 -14.41 -11.15 -5.20
C GLY A 57 -13.55 -10.28 -4.26
N ALA A 58 -14.01 -9.05 -4.03
CA ALA A 58 -13.36 -8.04 -3.21
C ALA A 58 -13.16 -8.49 -1.76
N HIS A 59 -14.10 -9.27 -1.22
CA HIS A 59 -13.97 -9.81 0.13
C HIS A 59 -12.75 -10.73 0.25
N LEU A 60 -12.53 -11.63 -0.70
CA LEU A 60 -11.36 -12.52 -0.69
C LEU A 60 -10.05 -11.72 -0.78
N ALA A 61 -10.01 -10.68 -1.61
CA ALA A 61 -8.83 -9.83 -1.78
C ALA A 61 -8.50 -8.98 -0.52
N HIS A 62 -9.52 -8.55 0.23
CA HIS A 62 -9.34 -7.62 1.36
C HIS A 62 -9.44 -8.26 2.75
N PHE A 63 -9.84 -9.53 2.84
CA PHE A 63 -9.86 -10.29 4.10
C PHE A 63 -9.02 -11.57 4.05
N GLY A 64 -8.49 -11.95 2.87
CA GLY A 64 -7.68 -13.16 2.72
C GLY A 64 -8.40 -14.45 3.11
N GLY A 65 -9.75 -14.45 3.15
CA GLY A 65 -10.56 -15.58 3.61
C GLY A 65 -10.50 -15.84 5.12
N VAL A 66 -10.02 -14.88 5.93
CA VAL A 66 -9.96 -15.01 7.40
C VAL A 66 -11.26 -14.49 8.01
N ASN A 67 -11.98 -15.37 8.71
CA ASN A 67 -13.11 -14.98 9.53
C ASN A 67 -12.60 -14.25 10.77
N GLN A 68 -12.89 -12.96 10.88
CA GLN A 68 -12.69 -12.18 12.10
C GLN A 68 -14.01 -11.63 12.61
N PRO A 69 -14.16 -11.47 13.93
CA PRO A 69 -15.28 -10.73 14.49
C PRO A 69 -15.13 -9.25 14.09
N VAL A 70 -15.85 -8.88 13.04
CA VAL A 70 -16.06 -7.49 12.60
C VAL A 70 -17.46 -7.07 12.99
N THR A 71 -17.59 -5.81 13.40
CA THR A 71 -18.89 -5.19 13.63
C THR A 71 -19.30 -4.37 12.42
N TYR A 72 -20.60 -4.12 12.26
CA TYR A 72 -21.07 -3.16 11.27
C TYR A 72 -20.41 -1.80 11.50
N GLY A 73 -19.98 -1.14 10.42
CA GLY A 73 -19.26 0.15 10.49
C GLY A 73 -17.81 0.06 10.99
N ASP A 74 -17.23 -1.13 11.18
CA ASP A 74 -15.84 -1.29 11.60
C ASP A 74 -14.86 -0.70 10.57
N LEU A 75 -14.01 0.22 11.02
CA LEU A 75 -13.04 0.93 10.20
C LEU A 75 -11.60 0.45 10.40
N ARG A 76 -11.37 -0.56 11.25
CA ARG A 76 -10.04 -1.12 11.51
C ARG A 76 -9.34 -1.56 10.22
N LEU A 77 -8.01 -1.45 10.22
CA LEU A 77 -7.14 -1.88 9.13
C LEU A 77 -6.27 -3.06 9.56
N THR A 78 -5.50 -3.59 8.62
CA THR A 78 -4.66 -4.77 8.83
C THR A 78 -3.80 -4.67 10.09
N ALA A 79 -3.22 -3.50 10.36
CA ALA A 79 -2.41 -3.23 11.55
C ALA A 79 -3.20 -3.35 12.87
N ASP A 80 -4.46 -2.92 12.88
CA ASP A 80 -5.33 -3.01 14.06
C ASP A 80 -5.71 -4.46 14.33
N PHE A 81 -6.02 -5.23 13.29
CA PHE A 81 -6.34 -6.65 13.41
C PHE A 81 -5.12 -7.48 13.83
N SER A 82 -3.92 -7.14 13.36
CA SER A 82 -2.69 -7.84 13.71
C SER A 82 -2.10 -7.41 15.05
N GLY A 83 -2.66 -6.41 15.72
CA GLY A 83 -2.11 -5.85 16.96
C GLY A 83 -0.70 -5.28 16.75
N GLY A 84 -0.45 -4.67 15.59
CA GLY A 84 0.85 -4.13 15.20
C GLY A 84 1.90 -5.20 14.81
N GLN A 85 1.50 -6.47 14.70
CA GLN A 85 2.37 -7.53 14.17
C GLN A 85 2.33 -7.57 12.64
N ALA A 86 3.35 -8.17 12.04
CA ALA A 86 3.39 -8.35 10.61
C ALA A 86 2.25 -9.24 10.11
N ALA A 87 1.62 -8.84 9.00
CA ALA A 87 0.50 -9.55 8.41
C ALA A 87 0.71 -9.83 6.92
N THR A 88 0.53 -11.07 6.48
CA THR A 88 0.70 -11.47 5.07
C THR A 88 -0.59 -11.34 4.25
N VAL A 89 -1.72 -11.09 4.91
CA VAL A 89 -3.05 -10.89 4.29
C VAL A 89 -3.57 -9.50 4.61
N ASN A 90 -4.39 -8.95 3.71
CA ASN A 90 -5.14 -7.73 4.01
C ASN A 90 -6.30 -8.08 4.92
N MET A 91 -6.60 -7.18 5.86
CA MET A 91 -7.77 -7.26 6.71
C MET A 91 -8.34 -5.85 6.85
N ILE A 92 -9.42 -5.58 6.14
CA ILE A 92 -10.03 -4.24 6.09
C ILE A 92 -11.44 -4.32 6.68
N GLY A 93 -11.72 -3.58 7.74
CA GLY A 93 -13.05 -3.55 8.36
C GLY A 93 -14.13 -3.17 7.35
N CYS A 94 -15.30 -3.80 7.46
CA CYS A 94 -16.41 -3.67 6.50
C CYS A 94 -16.87 -2.22 6.30
N GLY A 95 -16.76 -1.38 7.33
CA GLY A 95 -17.12 0.04 7.28
C GLY A 95 -16.30 0.85 6.27
N ASN A 96 -15.13 0.36 5.83
CA ASN A 96 -14.36 1.04 4.77
C ASN A 96 -15.01 0.92 3.39
N CYS A 97 -15.93 -0.03 3.18
CA CYS A 97 -16.62 -0.23 1.90
C CYS A 97 -18.16 -0.13 2.01
N HIS A 98 -18.71 -0.39 3.19
CA HIS A 98 -20.15 -0.35 3.47
C HIS A 98 -20.51 0.86 4.33
N PRO A 99 -21.79 1.28 4.37
CA PRO A 99 -22.21 2.40 5.20
C PRO A 99 -21.78 2.27 6.66
N LEU A 100 -21.43 3.39 7.28
CA LEU A 100 -21.12 3.44 8.72
C LEU A 100 -22.38 3.41 9.59
N ASP A 101 -23.50 3.90 9.06
CA ASP A 101 -24.77 3.93 9.77
C ASP A 101 -25.40 2.52 9.83
N SER A 102 -25.55 2.00 11.04
CA SER A 102 -26.22 0.73 11.31
C SER A 102 -27.65 0.66 10.78
N ALA A 103 -28.33 1.79 10.59
CA ALA A 103 -29.67 1.81 9.98
C ALA A 103 -29.66 1.31 8.53
N SER A 104 -28.54 1.42 7.82
CA SER A 104 -28.38 0.87 6.46
C SER A 104 -28.32 -0.66 6.44
N HIS A 105 -28.01 -1.34 7.55
CA HIS A 105 -27.94 -2.81 7.59
C HIS A 105 -29.30 -3.50 7.35
N GLY A 106 -30.42 -2.80 7.57
CA GLY A 106 -31.78 -3.32 7.46
C GLY A 106 -32.70 -2.55 6.51
N ASN A 107 -32.14 -1.73 5.62
CA ASN A 107 -32.92 -0.86 4.72
C ASN A 107 -33.53 -1.61 3.52
N GLY A 108 -33.32 -2.92 3.41
CA GLY A 108 -33.79 -3.74 2.29
C GLY A 108 -32.88 -3.72 1.07
N VAL A 109 -31.74 -3.03 1.13
CA VAL A 109 -30.70 -3.04 0.10
C VAL A 109 -29.54 -3.91 0.57
N TRP A 110 -29.39 -5.06 -0.06
CA TRP A 110 -28.33 -6.01 0.29
C TRP A 110 -26.98 -5.54 -0.25
N GLY A 111 -26.00 -5.40 0.65
CA GLY A 111 -24.62 -5.11 0.26
C GLY A 111 -24.39 -3.68 -0.22
N ASP A 112 -25.05 -2.69 0.38
CA ASP A 112 -24.82 -1.27 0.08
C ASP A 112 -23.33 -0.93 0.07
N ILE A 113 -22.83 -0.41 -1.05
CA ILE A 113 -21.45 0.01 -1.18
C ILE A 113 -21.39 1.53 -1.03
N GLU A 114 -20.72 1.97 0.02
CA GLU A 114 -20.40 3.36 0.32
C GLU A 114 -18.88 3.44 0.51
N LEU A 115 -18.13 3.73 -0.55
CA LEU A 115 -16.66 3.82 -0.45
C LEU A 115 -16.21 5.10 0.25
N ALA A 116 -17.06 6.14 0.24
CA ALA A 116 -16.77 7.49 0.72
C ALA A 116 -17.87 7.96 1.67
N ASN A 117 -17.51 8.51 2.83
CA ASN A 117 -18.50 9.10 3.74
C ASN A 117 -17.93 10.39 4.39
N PRO A 118 -18.57 11.56 4.21
CA PRO A 118 -18.11 12.82 4.81
C PRO A 118 -18.07 12.83 6.34
N ALA A 119 -18.83 11.96 7.00
CA ALA A 119 -18.84 11.79 8.44
C ALA A 119 -17.82 10.73 8.93
N ALA A 120 -17.05 10.11 8.02
CA ALA A 120 -16.00 9.19 8.41
C ALA A 120 -14.95 9.90 9.29
N PRO A 121 -14.39 9.23 10.30
CA PRO A 121 -13.31 9.80 11.13
C PRO A 121 -12.16 10.31 10.27
N ALA A 122 -11.67 11.52 10.57
CA ALA A 122 -10.51 12.09 9.90
C ALA A 122 -9.29 11.18 10.02
N GLY A 123 -8.56 10.99 8.92
CA GLY A 123 -7.43 10.07 8.84
C GLY A 123 -7.79 8.60 8.56
N SER A 124 -9.07 8.23 8.55
CA SER A 124 -9.48 6.89 8.09
C SER A 124 -9.36 6.75 6.55
N ILE A 125 -9.20 5.52 6.06
CA ILE A 125 -9.21 5.24 4.62
C ILE A 125 -10.53 5.67 3.97
N LYS A 126 -11.66 5.45 4.65
CA LYS A 126 -12.98 5.89 4.16
C LYS A 126 -13.07 7.42 4.00
N ALA A 127 -12.41 8.19 4.86
CA ALA A 127 -12.31 9.64 4.70
C ALA A 127 -11.38 10.02 3.53
N ALA A 128 -10.28 9.29 3.33
CA ALA A 128 -9.36 9.47 2.19
C ALA A 128 -10.01 9.11 0.84
N ASN A 129 -11.03 8.26 0.86
CA ASN A 129 -11.83 7.86 -0.30
C ASN A 129 -12.90 8.89 -0.72
N SER A 130 -12.79 10.17 -0.36
CA SER A 130 -13.84 11.17 -0.62
C SER A 130 -14.29 11.29 -2.09
N GLY A 131 -13.41 10.95 -3.04
CA GLY A 131 -13.73 10.90 -4.48
C GLY A 131 -14.05 9.51 -5.04
N ALA A 132 -14.03 8.46 -4.21
CA ALA A 132 -14.22 7.08 -4.61
C ALA A 132 -15.68 6.78 -4.98
N SER A 133 -15.87 5.91 -5.97
CA SER A 133 -17.20 5.49 -6.42
C SER A 133 -17.23 4.00 -6.76
N HIS A 134 -18.42 3.41 -6.67
CA HIS A 134 -18.72 2.07 -7.15
C HIS A 134 -19.87 2.14 -8.14
N ASP A 135 -19.64 1.63 -9.36
CA ASP A 135 -20.70 1.45 -10.36
C ASP A 135 -21.33 0.05 -10.19
N PRO A 136 -22.59 -0.05 -9.71
CA PRO A 136 -23.24 -1.34 -9.53
C PRO A 136 -23.57 -2.07 -10.82
N ALA A 137 -23.64 -1.39 -11.97
CA ALA A 137 -23.93 -2.04 -13.25
C ALA A 137 -22.76 -2.87 -13.75
N THR A 138 -21.54 -2.38 -13.56
CA THR A 138 -20.31 -3.06 -13.98
C THR A 138 -19.61 -3.78 -12.84
N GLY A 139 -19.82 -3.32 -11.59
CA GLY A 139 -19.04 -3.70 -10.42
C GLY A 139 -17.72 -2.93 -10.31
N THR A 140 -17.54 -1.84 -11.05
CA THR A 140 -16.26 -1.10 -11.08
C THR A 140 -16.11 -0.22 -9.84
N CYS A 141 -14.99 -0.34 -9.14
CA CYS A 141 -14.54 0.62 -8.14
C CYS A 141 -13.55 1.60 -8.76
N SER A 142 -13.80 2.89 -8.64
CA SER A 142 -12.98 3.97 -9.19
C SER A 142 -12.58 4.97 -8.11
N ASN A 143 -11.45 5.67 -8.33
CA ASN A 143 -10.92 6.70 -7.42
C ASN A 143 -10.71 6.24 -5.97
N VAL A 144 -10.52 4.92 -5.77
CA VAL A 144 -10.23 4.35 -4.45
C VAL A 144 -8.80 4.68 -4.04
N TYR A 145 -8.61 5.30 -2.88
CA TYR A 145 -7.31 5.73 -2.37
C TYR A 145 -6.28 4.60 -2.34
N CYS A 146 -6.65 3.41 -1.86
CA CYS A 146 -5.75 2.25 -1.82
C CYS A 146 -5.44 1.65 -3.20
N HIS A 147 -6.25 1.97 -4.22
CA HIS A 147 -6.01 1.54 -5.60
C HIS A 147 -5.36 2.67 -6.39
N SER A 148 -4.35 3.32 -5.81
CA SER A 148 -3.69 4.44 -6.45
C SER A 148 -2.20 4.47 -6.13
N ALA A 149 -1.47 5.22 -6.95
CA ALA A 149 -0.10 5.63 -6.67
C ALA A 149 0.08 7.11 -6.95
N ASN A 150 1.17 7.66 -6.44
CA ASN A 150 1.61 8.99 -6.82
C ASN A 150 2.40 8.90 -8.14
N SER A 151 2.27 9.95 -8.94
CA SER A 151 3.11 10.28 -10.09
C SER A 151 3.66 11.69 -9.86
N TRP A 152 4.87 11.94 -10.36
CA TRP A 152 5.56 13.21 -10.16
C TRP A 152 5.96 13.80 -11.51
N THR A 153 5.53 15.02 -11.77
CA THR A 153 5.93 15.83 -12.93
C THR A 153 6.49 17.17 -12.46
N THR A 154 7.08 17.94 -13.35
CA THR A 154 7.47 19.33 -13.10
C THR A 154 6.76 20.24 -14.08
N ASP A 155 6.18 21.34 -13.60
CA ASP A 155 5.62 22.38 -14.47
C ASP A 155 6.76 23.25 -15.02
N GLY A 156 7.31 22.81 -16.16
CA GLY A 156 8.51 23.39 -16.76
C GLY A 156 9.82 22.86 -16.19
N ASP A 157 10.93 23.45 -16.65
CA ASP A 157 12.27 23.05 -16.26
C ASP A 157 12.58 23.44 -14.81
N VAL A 158 13.26 22.53 -14.10
CA VAL A 158 13.87 22.85 -12.81
C VAL A 158 15.20 23.56 -13.08
N PRO A 159 15.43 24.78 -12.55
CA PRO A 159 16.68 25.51 -12.73
C PRO A 159 17.94 24.69 -12.41
N MET A 160 19.02 24.99 -13.12
CA MET A 160 20.34 24.36 -12.94
C MET A 160 21.37 25.38 -12.43
N PRO A 161 22.14 25.06 -11.39
CA PRO A 161 21.95 23.94 -10.47
C PRO A 161 20.76 24.19 -9.52
N TRP A 162 20.10 23.13 -9.08
CA TRP A 162 19.08 23.25 -8.03
C TRP A 162 19.75 23.40 -6.65
N PRO A 163 19.14 24.06 -5.66
CA PRO A 163 19.67 24.06 -4.29
C PRO A 163 19.62 22.67 -3.64
N ALA A 164 20.64 22.36 -2.83
CA ALA A 164 20.66 21.16 -1.99
C ALA A 164 19.50 21.19 -0.97
N GLY A 165 18.95 20.02 -0.65
CA GLY A 165 18.00 19.86 0.46
C GLY A 165 16.65 20.55 0.29
N THR A 166 16.24 20.91 -0.93
CA THR A 166 14.90 21.41 -1.20
C THR A 166 14.27 20.67 -2.37
N LEU A 167 12.94 20.51 -2.33
CA LEU A 167 12.16 20.05 -3.49
C LEU A 167 11.86 21.26 -4.39
N PRO A 168 11.76 21.06 -5.72
CA PRO A 168 11.33 22.12 -6.63
C PRO A 168 9.94 22.64 -6.33
N ASP A 169 9.79 23.96 -6.32
CA ASP A 169 8.48 24.61 -6.11
C ASP A 169 7.47 24.27 -7.22
N ASN A 170 7.96 23.90 -8.41
CA ASN A 170 7.16 23.51 -9.56
C ASN A 170 6.94 22.00 -9.67
N ILE A 171 7.27 21.21 -8.64
CA ILE A 171 6.93 19.78 -8.61
C ILE A 171 5.42 19.60 -8.46
N VAL A 172 4.84 18.73 -9.29
CA VAL A 172 3.43 18.37 -9.25
C VAL A 172 3.32 16.90 -8.88
N THR A 173 2.69 16.63 -7.74
CA THR A 173 2.36 15.26 -7.32
C THR A 173 0.90 14.96 -7.67
N THR A 174 0.69 14.01 -8.57
CA THR A 174 -0.66 13.60 -9.00
C THR A 174 -0.94 12.18 -8.52
N ARG A 175 -2.14 11.94 -7.99
CA ARG A 175 -2.59 10.59 -7.65
C ARG A 175 -3.22 9.93 -8.88
N ILE A 176 -2.66 8.81 -9.30
CA ILE A 176 -3.14 8.00 -10.43
C ILE A 176 -3.89 6.80 -9.86
N TYR A 177 -5.18 6.72 -10.17
CA TYR A 177 -6.06 5.66 -9.69
C TYR A 177 -6.12 4.49 -10.68
N LYS A 178 -6.43 3.31 -10.15
CA LYS A 178 -6.64 2.07 -10.88
C LYS A 178 -8.03 1.58 -10.61
N ASP A 179 -8.79 1.44 -11.69
CA ASP A 179 -10.12 0.84 -11.62
C ASP A 179 -9.99 -0.67 -11.42
N VAL A 180 -10.76 -1.20 -10.47
CA VAL A 180 -10.79 -2.64 -10.18
C VAL A 180 -12.24 -3.10 -10.10
N GLN A 181 -12.52 -4.27 -10.67
CA GLN A 181 -13.85 -4.88 -10.61
C GLN A 181 -14.05 -5.59 -9.27
N TRP A 182 -15.13 -5.24 -8.55
CA TRP A 182 -15.52 -5.78 -7.24
C TRP A 182 -15.53 -7.31 -7.22
N ASN A 183 -16.06 -7.95 -8.26
CA ASN A 183 -16.19 -9.41 -8.31
C ASN A 183 -15.03 -10.14 -9.01
N SER A 184 -14.00 -9.42 -9.46
CA SER A 184 -12.91 -10.05 -10.23
C SER A 184 -12.05 -11.02 -9.41
N GLY A 185 -11.96 -10.79 -8.09
CA GLY A 185 -10.98 -11.46 -7.23
C GLY A 185 -9.53 -11.05 -7.54
N THR A 186 -9.33 -10.07 -8.42
CA THR A 186 -8.01 -9.56 -8.78
C THR A 186 -7.40 -8.83 -7.58
N THR A 187 -6.19 -9.23 -7.20
CA THR A 187 -5.38 -8.48 -6.24
C THR A 187 -4.40 -7.63 -7.01
N LEU A 188 -4.27 -6.35 -6.65
CA LEU A 188 -3.20 -5.52 -7.18
C LEU A 188 -1.86 -5.99 -6.59
N ASN A 189 -0.93 -6.30 -7.47
CA ASN A 189 0.48 -6.49 -7.12
C ASN A 189 1.19 -5.13 -7.09
N CYS A 190 2.49 -5.12 -6.77
CA CYS A 190 3.27 -3.90 -6.67
C CYS A 190 3.24 -3.10 -7.99
N ASN A 191 3.34 -3.79 -9.15
CA ASN A 191 3.22 -3.15 -10.45
C ASN A 191 1.82 -2.58 -10.71
N GLY A 192 0.79 -3.25 -10.21
CA GLY A 192 -0.60 -2.81 -10.28
C GLY A 192 -0.85 -1.52 -9.50
N CYS A 193 -0.16 -1.31 -8.37
CA CYS A 193 -0.29 -0.11 -7.56
C CYS A 193 0.59 1.03 -8.06
N HIS A 194 1.93 0.88 -8.05
CA HIS A 194 2.88 1.99 -8.24
C HIS A 194 3.94 1.77 -9.32
N GLY A 195 3.90 0.66 -10.07
CA GLY A 195 4.97 0.30 -11.02
C GLY A 195 6.23 -0.15 -10.28
N ASN A 196 6.79 -1.31 -10.63
CA ASN A 196 8.02 -1.81 -9.99
C ASN A 196 9.24 -1.34 -10.78
N SER A 197 9.98 -0.30 -10.40
CA SER A 197 9.80 0.69 -9.31
C SER A 197 9.20 2.00 -9.85
N PRO A 198 8.73 2.94 -8.99
CA PRO A 198 8.25 4.24 -9.47
C PRO A 198 9.29 4.95 -10.34
N LYS A 199 8.90 5.28 -11.57
CA LYS A 199 9.78 5.89 -12.58
C LYS A 199 9.23 7.23 -13.04
N THR A 200 10.14 8.17 -13.27
CA THR A 200 9.85 9.44 -13.94
C THR A 200 10.68 9.52 -15.21
N ASN A 201 10.27 10.35 -16.16
CA ASN A 201 10.97 10.50 -17.43
C ASN A 201 11.05 11.98 -17.80
N ALA A 202 12.11 12.36 -18.49
CA ALA A 202 12.15 13.59 -19.25
C ALA A 202 11.18 13.49 -20.46
N VAL A 203 10.53 14.56 -20.91
CA VAL A 203 10.55 15.95 -20.40
C VAL A 203 9.51 16.22 -19.30
N GLU A 204 8.69 15.23 -18.93
CA GLU A 204 7.58 15.39 -18.00
C GLU A 204 8.03 15.68 -16.55
N ASN A 205 9.25 15.25 -16.23
CA ASN A 205 9.87 15.46 -14.94
C ASN A 205 11.33 15.89 -15.14
N SER A 206 11.66 17.10 -14.72
CA SER A 206 13.01 17.64 -14.83
C SER A 206 13.89 17.15 -13.67
N GLY A 207 14.99 16.47 -14.00
CA GLY A 207 16.02 16.03 -13.05
C GLY A 207 15.58 14.94 -12.08
N GLY A 208 14.49 14.22 -12.36
CA GLY A 208 14.03 13.12 -11.50
C GLY A 208 13.39 13.55 -10.17
N SER A 209 12.87 14.78 -10.12
CA SER A 209 12.23 15.39 -8.96
C SER A 209 11.07 14.55 -8.40
N GLY A 210 10.97 14.46 -7.07
CA GLY A 210 9.93 13.70 -6.36
C GLY A 210 10.35 12.30 -5.95
N ASP A 211 9.41 11.47 -5.48
CA ASP A 211 9.76 10.15 -4.92
C ASP A 211 10.00 9.07 -6.02
N SER A 212 10.70 9.45 -7.09
CA SER A 212 11.11 8.53 -8.16
C SER A 212 12.27 7.65 -7.69
N HIS A 213 12.24 6.36 -8.05
CA HIS A 213 13.39 5.48 -7.81
C HIS A 213 14.50 5.71 -8.84
N TYR A 214 14.10 6.09 -10.06
CA TYR A 214 14.99 6.47 -11.13
C TYR A 214 14.28 7.35 -12.14
N TRP A 215 15.10 8.12 -12.84
CA TRP A 215 14.70 9.08 -13.85
C TRP A 215 15.28 8.63 -15.19
N ILE A 216 14.46 8.61 -16.24
CA ILE A 216 14.92 8.38 -17.60
C ILE A 216 15.17 9.74 -18.26
N ASP A 217 16.42 10.01 -18.61
CA ASP A 217 16.82 11.29 -19.23
C ASP A 217 16.33 11.41 -20.69
N ASP A 218 16.57 12.56 -21.31
CA ASP A 218 16.18 12.83 -22.72
C ASP A 218 16.93 11.95 -23.74
N TYR A 219 17.96 11.21 -23.32
CA TYR A 219 18.69 10.26 -24.14
C TYR A 219 18.23 8.81 -23.93
N GLY A 220 17.32 8.57 -22.99
CA GLY A 220 16.80 7.25 -22.65
C GLY A 220 17.66 6.49 -21.63
N TYR A 221 18.59 7.16 -20.93
CA TYR A 221 19.41 6.53 -19.90
C TYR A 221 18.75 6.63 -18.53
N GLU A 222 18.95 5.60 -17.70
CA GLU A 222 18.56 5.64 -16.29
C GLU A 222 19.56 6.45 -15.47
N ASP A 223 19.06 7.39 -14.69
CA ASP A 223 19.78 8.19 -13.71
C ASP A 223 19.24 7.94 -12.28
N LEU A 224 19.87 8.58 -11.28
CA LEU A 224 19.58 8.48 -9.84
C LEU A 224 20.04 7.16 -9.19
N HIS A 225 19.32 6.71 -8.14
CA HIS A 225 19.69 5.57 -7.30
C HIS A 225 20.04 4.33 -8.13
N VAL A 226 19.23 4.04 -9.15
CA VAL A 226 19.40 2.84 -9.96
C VAL A 226 20.70 2.83 -10.78
N TRP A 227 21.22 4.00 -11.16
CA TRP A 227 22.49 4.13 -11.87
C TRP A 227 23.69 4.28 -10.91
N ASN A 228 23.52 5.08 -9.87
CA ASN A 228 24.60 5.51 -8.97
C ASN A 228 25.08 4.41 -7.99
N HIS A 229 24.33 3.30 -7.84
CA HIS A 229 24.69 2.18 -6.97
C HIS A 229 25.48 1.07 -7.69
N GLY A 230 26.59 1.42 -8.33
CA GLY A 230 27.51 0.45 -8.93
C GLY A 230 26.96 -0.28 -10.15
N PHE A 231 25.99 0.33 -10.84
CA PHE A 231 25.34 -0.21 -12.03
C PHE A 231 24.56 -1.52 -11.81
N GLU A 232 24.31 -1.93 -10.56
CA GLU A 232 23.50 -3.10 -10.23
C GLU A 232 22.12 -2.69 -9.71
N ALA A 233 21.09 -3.46 -10.06
CA ALA A 233 19.73 -3.20 -9.60
C ALA A 233 19.58 -3.60 -8.12
N ILE A 234 19.33 -2.63 -7.24
CA ILE A 234 19.09 -2.86 -5.81
C ILE A 234 17.71 -3.47 -5.59
N GLY A 235 17.63 -4.67 -5.06
CA GLY A 235 16.34 -5.31 -4.80
C GLY A 235 15.50 -4.59 -3.74
N CYS A 236 14.17 -4.65 -3.85
CA CYS A 236 13.23 -3.91 -2.98
C CYS A 236 13.46 -4.18 -1.49
N ARG A 237 13.78 -5.42 -1.12
CA ARG A 237 14.11 -5.82 0.26
C ARG A 237 15.19 -4.94 0.90
N THR A 238 16.16 -4.49 0.10
CA THR A 238 17.30 -3.73 0.59
C THR A 238 16.90 -2.42 1.25
N CYS A 239 15.86 -1.75 0.72
CA CYS A 239 15.38 -0.45 1.21
C CYS A 239 14.00 -0.52 1.85
N HIS A 240 13.25 -1.61 1.67
CA HIS A 240 11.88 -1.78 2.16
C HIS A 240 11.75 -3.03 3.05
N TYR A 241 12.75 -3.32 3.89
CA TYR A 241 12.89 -4.59 4.61
C TYR A 241 11.70 -4.92 5.52
N ASP A 242 11.07 -3.89 6.08
CA ASP A 242 9.91 -4.03 6.96
C ASP A 242 8.66 -4.54 6.22
N THR A 243 8.52 -4.22 4.93
CA THR A 243 7.37 -4.65 4.11
C THR A 243 7.72 -5.79 3.15
N VAL A 244 8.98 -5.91 2.74
CA VAL A 244 9.48 -6.88 1.76
C VAL A 244 10.71 -7.59 2.32
N ARG A 245 10.61 -8.91 2.54
CA ARG A 245 11.74 -9.73 3.02
C ARG A 245 12.29 -10.70 2.00
N GLN A 246 11.54 -10.96 0.93
CA GLN A 246 12.02 -11.82 -0.14
C GLN A 246 12.94 -11.00 -1.06
N PRO A 247 14.06 -11.57 -1.53
CA PRO A 247 14.84 -10.91 -2.56
C PRO A 247 13.97 -10.75 -3.81
N SER A 248 13.93 -9.54 -4.36
CA SER A 248 13.28 -9.30 -5.65
C SER A 248 14.17 -9.77 -6.79
N THR A 249 13.59 -10.42 -7.79
CA THR A 249 14.30 -10.69 -9.05
C THR A 249 14.37 -9.41 -9.87
N THR A 250 15.58 -8.95 -10.17
CA THR A 250 15.84 -7.76 -10.98
C THR A 250 16.59 -8.15 -12.25
N GLY A 251 16.63 -7.27 -13.24
CA GLY A 251 17.40 -7.48 -14.47
C GLY A 251 17.48 -6.23 -15.32
N ILE A 252 18.13 -6.36 -16.47
CA ILE A 252 18.23 -5.31 -17.50
C ILE A 252 17.44 -5.80 -18.72
N GLY A 253 16.50 -4.97 -19.18
CA GLY A 253 15.67 -5.21 -20.36
C GLY A 253 16.46 -5.03 -21.65
N THR A 254 15.82 -5.37 -22.77
CA THR A 254 16.43 -5.20 -24.11
C THR A 254 16.60 -3.73 -24.51
N ASP A 255 15.88 -2.84 -23.85
CA ASP A 255 15.99 -1.39 -23.93
C ASP A 255 17.16 -0.83 -23.10
N GLY A 256 17.88 -1.68 -22.35
CA GLY A 256 18.95 -1.26 -21.47
C GLY A 256 18.48 -0.71 -20.12
N LEU A 257 17.17 -0.72 -19.86
CA LEU A 257 16.57 -0.23 -18.62
C LEU A 257 16.44 -1.37 -17.60
N ARG A 258 16.55 -1.07 -16.31
CA ARG A 258 16.35 -2.06 -15.26
C ARG A 258 14.86 -2.30 -15.01
N PHE A 259 14.55 -3.55 -14.68
CA PHE A 259 13.22 -3.95 -14.28
C PHE A 259 13.24 -4.69 -12.95
N TYR A 260 12.12 -4.61 -12.24
CA TYR A 260 11.89 -5.24 -10.96
C TYR A 260 10.65 -6.11 -11.05
N ASN A 261 10.78 -7.40 -10.73
CA ASN A 261 9.62 -8.27 -10.64
C ASN A 261 8.84 -8.03 -9.36
N ASP A 262 7.56 -8.39 -9.36
CA ASP A 262 6.77 -8.39 -8.14
C ASP A 262 7.41 -9.28 -7.08
N VAL A 263 7.30 -8.82 -5.84
CA VAL A 263 7.77 -9.51 -4.66
C VAL A 263 6.63 -9.60 -3.66
N ALA A 264 6.56 -10.71 -2.93
CA ALA A 264 5.53 -10.88 -1.92
C ALA A 264 5.74 -9.89 -0.77
N LEU A 265 4.67 -9.18 -0.40
CA LEU A 265 4.63 -8.36 0.81
C LEU A 265 4.64 -9.27 2.04
N PHE A 266 5.67 -9.12 2.86
CA PHE A 266 5.78 -9.77 4.16
C PHE A 266 4.85 -9.12 5.18
N ASP A 267 4.81 -7.79 5.19
CA ASP A 267 3.99 -7.01 6.13
C ASP A 267 3.07 -6.02 5.42
N LYS A 268 1.85 -6.48 5.15
CA LYS A 268 0.78 -5.65 4.60
C LYS A 268 0.24 -4.63 5.59
N ALA A 269 0.46 -4.80 6.91
CA ALA A 269 0.04 -3.82 7.91
C ALA A 269 0.81 -2.49 7.78
N LYS A 270 2.06 -2.55 7.30
CA LYS A 270 2.92 -1.39 7.06
C LYS A 270 2.84 -0.84 5.64
N HIS A 271 2.44 -1.67 4.66
CA HIS A 271 2.46 -1.29 3.24
C HIS A 271 1.24 -0.47 2.78
N VAL A 272 0.03 -0.71 3.31
CA VAL A 272 -1.23 -0.19 2.71
C VAL A 272 -1.67 1.21 3.17
N ASN A 273 -0.85 1.92 3.95
CA ASN A 273 -1.26 3.17 4.61
C ASN A 273 -0.82 4.45 3.88
N GLY A 274 -0.33 4.35 2.64
CA GLY A 274 0.11 5.52 1.86
C GLY A 274 1.37 6.21 2.40
N SER A 275 2.03 5.64 3.41
CA SER A 275 3.34 6.06 3.89
C SER A 275 4.42 5.33 3.10
N VAL A 276 5.42 6.06 2.61
CA VAL A 276 6.64 5.46 2.10
C VAL A 276 7.44 4.92 3.29
N ASP A 277 7.71 3.62 3.30
CA ASP A 277 8.46 2.95 4.37
C ASP A 277 9.85 2.59 3.84
N VAL A 278 10.86 3.39 4.17
CA VAL A 278 12.27 3.07 3.87
C VAL A 278 12.91 2.53 5.13
N VAL A 279 13.19 1.23 5.14
CA VAL A 279 13.86 0.50 6.22
C VAL A 279 14.88 -0.42 5.57
N PHE A 280 16.15 -0.20 5.88
CA PHE A 280 17.23 -0.96 5.26
C PHE A 280 17.31 -2.40 5.78
N ASP A 281 17.72 -3.33 4.90
CA ASP A 281 18.05 -4.70 5.29
C ASP A 281 19.39 -4.75 6.02
N THR A 282 19.34 -4.63 7.34
CA THR A 282 20.52 -4.68 8.22
C THR A 282 21.07 -6.11 8.41
N VAL A 283 20.36 -7.14 7.93
CA VAL A 283 20.71 -8.55 8.14
C VAL A 283 21.42 -9.12 6.91
N ASN A 284 20.91 -8.82 5.72
CA ASN A 284 21.45 -9.29 4.44
C ASN A 284 21.90 -8.08 3.62
N GLY A 285 22.91 -7.38 4.16
CA GLY A 285 23.49 -6.19 3.55
C GLY A 285 23.69 -6.29 2.06
N PHE A 286 23.46 -5.19 1.36
CA PHE A 286 23.76 -5.06 -0.06
C PHE A 286 25.05 -4.26 -0.21
N THR A 287 26.09 -4.94 -0.69
CA THR A 287 27.38 -4.33 -0.96
C THR A 287 27.44 -3.86 -2.41
N TYR A 288 27.79 -2.60 -2.63
CA TYR A 288 27.96 -2.03 -3.96
C TYR A 288 29.19 -1.15 -4.07
N ASN A 289 29.71 -1.03 -5.29
CA ASN A 289 30.84 -0.17 -5.60
C ASN A 289 30.32 1.20 -6.04
N ALA A 290 30.50 2.23 -5.22
CA ALA A 290 30.20 3.60 -5.64
C ALA A 290 31.27 4.15 -6.61
N SER A 291 32.46 3.54 -6.63
CA SER A 291 33.51 3.80 -7.61
C SER A 291 34.43 2.58 -7.73
N SER A 292 35.42 2.64 -8.61
CA SER A 292 36.43 1.58 -8.76
C SER A 292 37.27 1.30 -7.49
N VAL A 293 37.20 2.16 -6.48
CA VAL A 293 38.01 2.06 -5.26
C VAL A 293 37.21 2.19 -3.96
N ILE A 294 35.90 2.49 -4.03
CA ILE A 294 35.06 2.66 -2.84
C ILE A 294 33.87 1.71 -2.89
N THR A 295 33.81 0.85 -1.88
CA THR A 295 32.73 -0.11 -1.65
C THR A 295 31.95 0.30 -0.42
N TYR A 296 30.62 0.27 -0.51
CA TYR A 296 29.70 0.55 0.59
C TYR A 296 28.80 -0.65 0.85
N ASP A 297 28.38 -0.82 2.10
CA ASP A 297 27.40 -1.81 2.52
C ASP A 297 26.19 -1.12 3.15
N LEU A 298 25.01 -1.39 2.59
CA LEU A 298 23.76 -0.83 3.07
C LEU A 298 23.26 -1.43 4.40
N ALA A 299 23.92 -2.46 4.93
CA ALA A 299 23.57 -3.02 6.24
C ALA A 299 23.65 -2.01 7.41
N GLY A 300 24.50 -0.99 7.28
CA GLY A 300 24.64 0.09 8.27
C GLY A 300 23.82 1.33 7.95
N SER A 301 23.06 1.35 6.86
CA SER A 301 22.31 2.52 6.42
C SER A 301 21.04 2.73 7.23
N SER A 302 20.61 3.98 7.33
CA SER A 302 19.34 4.36 7.95
C SER A 302 18.65 5.47 7.17
N TYR A 303 17.33 5.59 7.36
CA TYR A 303 16.49 6.64 6.79
C TYR A 303 15.73 7.33 7.91
N ASP A 304 15.76 8.67 7.92
CA ASP A 304 14.91 9.49 8.79
C ASP A 304 13.70 9.98 7.99
N PRO A 305 12.47 9.51 8.29
CA PRO A 305 11.28 9.92 7.57
C PRO A 305 10.87 11.37 7.83
N ALA A 306 11.33 12.00 8.93
CA ALA A 306 10.98 13.39 9.25
C ALA A 306 11.78 14.37 8.38
N THR A 307 13.05 14.07 8.12
CA THR A 307 13.94 14.89 7.29
C THR A 307 14.07 14.36 5.87
N LYS A 308 13.60 13.13 5.61
CA LYS A 308 13.80 12.35 4.39
C LYS A 308 15.27 12.17 4.01
N THR A 309 16.15 12.05 4.99
CA THR A 309 17.60 11.89 4.78
C THR A 309 18.04 10.46 5.01
N CYS A 310 18.97 9.97 4.18
CA CYS A 310 19.65 8.69 4.39
C CYS A 310 21.03 8.90 5.01
N THR A 311 21.52 7.95 5.81
CA THR A 311 22.90 7.95 6.33
C THR A 311 23.61 6.64 6.00
N ASN A 312 24.95 6.66 5.98
CA ASN A 312 25.80 5.52 5.63
C ASN A 312 25.44 4.90 4.26
N VAL A 313 24.99 5.73 3.32
CA VAL A 313 24.88 5.40 1.90
C VAL A 313 26.03 6.13 1.21
N GLY A 314 26.69 5.54 0.21
CA GLY A 314 27.96 6.04 -0.30
C GLY A 314 28.01 7.47 -0.83
N CYS A 315 26.86 7.99 -1.28
CA CYS A 315 26.68 9.40 -1.68
C CYS A 315 26.23 10.31 -0.52
N HIS A 316 25.77 9.72 0.59
CA HIS A 316 25.16 10.37 1.75
C HIS A 316 25.92 10.03 3.06
N ASN A 317 27.24 9.83 2.97
CA ASN A 317 28.01 9.15 4.03
C ASN A 317 28.46 10.08 5.19
N GLY A 318 27.76 11.18 5.46
CA GLY A 318 27.87 11.92 6.73
C GLY A 318 29.28 12.40 7.12
N GLY A 319 30.20 12.52 6.17
CA GLY A 319 31.63 12.53 6.43
C GLY A 319 32.37 13.39 5.43
N SER A 320 32.63 14.64 5.82
CA SER A 320 33.39 15.68 5.09
C SER A 320 32.82 16.14 3.75
N LYS A 321 31.71 15.54 3.28
CA LYS A 321 31.03 15.90 2.03
C LYS A 321 30.06 17.07 2.22
N ALA A 322 29.86 17.86 1.16
CA ALA A 322 29.02 19.06 1.21
C ALA A 322 27.56 18.76 1.57
N GLU A 323 27.08 17.55 1.25
CA GLU A 323 25.73 17.11 1.61
C GLU A 323 25.74 16.00 2.67
N ASP A 324 25.69 16.41 3.93
CA ASP A 324 25.13 15.58 5.01
C ASP A 324 23.57 15.56 4.96
N THR A 325 22.97 16.27 4.00
CA THR A 325 21.54 16.63 4.00
C THR A 325 20.85 16.40 2.64
N VAL A 326 21.25 15.41 1.84
CA VAL A 326 20.48 15.10 0.63
C VAL A 326 19.09 14.62 1.05
N ILE A 327 18.06 15.29 0.55
CA ILE A 327 16.67 14.96 0.82
C ILE A 327 16.17 14.11 -0.34
N TRP A 328 15.49 13.01 0.00
CA TRP A 328 14.83 12.17 -1.00
C TRP A 328 13.89 13.01 -1.89
N GLY A 329 14.08 12.89 -3.21
CA GLY A 329 13.29 13.55 -4.24
C GLY A 329 13.80 14.92 -4.70
N THR A 330 14.94 15.38 -4.20
CA THR A 330 15.67 16.52 -4.80
C THR A 330 16.21 16.12 -6.18
N PRO A 331 16.09 16.97 -7.21
CA PRO A 331 16.61 16.68 -8.53
C PRO A 331 18.13 16.51 -8.56
N TYR A 332 18.59 15.60 -9.41
CA TYR A 332 20.00 15.29 -9.62
C TYR A 332 20.29 15.02 -11.10
N ARG A 333 21.22 15.79 -11.67
CA ARG A 333 21.70 15.64 -13.05
C ARG A 333 23.20 15.46 -13.06
N TRP A 334 23.66 14.29 -13.49
CA TRP A 334 25.08 13.92 -13.41
C TRP A 334 26.00 14.81 -14.27
N TRP A 335 25.47 15.50 -15.28
CA TRP A 335 26.25 16.41 -16.12
C TRP A 335 26.35 17.83 -15.57
N VAL A 336 25.64 18.16 -14.48
CA VAL A 336 25.76 19.45 -13.82
C VAL A 336 26.80 19.33 -12.73
N ASP A 337 27.98 19.88 -12.97
CA ASP A 337 29.13 19.80 -12.05
C ASP A 337 28.73 20.09 -10.61
N GLN A 338 27.96 21.15 -10.34
CA GLN A 338 27.53 21.51 -8.99
C GLN A 338 26.59 20.47 -8.35
N GLU A 339 25.76 19.77 -9.14
CA GLU A 339 24.87 18.73 -8.61
C GLU A 339 25.60 17.40 -8.42
N CYS A 340 26.62 17.12 -9.24
CA CYS A 340 27.56 16.04 -9.01
C CYS A 340 28.44 16.29 -7.80
N ASP A 341 28.90 17.52 -7.62
CA ASP A 341 29.86 17.92 -6.59
C ASP A 341 29.29 17.79 -5.18
N ARG A 342 27.96 17.88 -5.06
CA ARG A 342 27.18 17.51 -3.87
C ARG A 342 27.62 16.17 -3.27
N CYS A 343 27.79 15.16 -4.13
CA CYS A 343 28.15 13.79 -3.77
C CYS A 343 29.66 13.52 -3.93
N HIS A 344 30.34 14.20 -4.85
CA HIS A 344 31.69 13.84 -5.26
C HIS A 344 32.80 14.75 -4.74
N GLN A 345 32.51 16.02 -4.41
CA GLN A 345 33.49 17.03 -3.98
C GLN A 345 34.73 17.14 -4.89
N PHE A 346 34.56 16.95 -6.20
CA PHE A 346 35.60 17.20 -7.19
C PHE A 346 36.09 18.66 -7.18
N TYR A 347 35.23 19.62 -6.81
CA TYR A 347 35.53 21.05 -6.90
C TYR A 347 35.68 21.76 -5.55
N GLY A 348 35.60 21.03 -4.44
CA GLY A 348 35.78 21.53 -3.07
C GLY A 348 34.48 21.54 -2.25
N THR A 349 34.54 22.05 -1.03
CA THR A 349 33.31 22.37 -0.27
C THR A 349 32.69 23.64 -0.87
N PRO A 350 31.37 23.65 -1.16
CA PRO A 350 30.64 24.84 -1.61
C PRO A 350 30.85 26.08 -0.71
#